data_AF-A0A1E1WVC7-F1
#
_entry.id   AF-A0A1E1WVC7-F1
#
_cell.length_a   1.000
_cell.length_b   1.000
_cell.length_c   1.000
_cell.angle_alpha   90.00
_cell.angle_beta   90.00
_cell.angle_gamma   90.00
#
_symmetry.space_group_name_H-M   'P 1'
#
loop_
_entity.id
_entity.type
_entity.pdbx_description
1 polymer ?
#
loop_
_entity_poly.entity_id
_entity_poly.type
_entity_poly.pdbx_seq_one_letter_code
_entity_poly.pdbx_strand_id
1 'polypeptide(L)'
;QPWIMEVYASTVPRPYASSVAQELFESGTIPADTDFRIFRDFGKLSGVDLAWSTNGYVYHTHLDTADRVPLGALQHTGDNVLALTHGLLASEKLEFSGDEDEGQPVFFDVP
;
A
#
# COMPACT_ATOMS: atom_id res chain seq x y z
N GLN A 1 -11.74 9.41 -7.47
CA GLN A 1 -10.66 8.44 -7.72
C GLN A 1 -9.78 8.42 -6.47
N PRO A 2 -9.04 7.34 -6.18
CA PRO A 2 -8.22 7.26 -4.98
C PRO A 2 -7.02 8.22 -5.12
N TRP A 3 -7.22 9.48 -4.76
CA TRP A 3 -6.25 10.56 -5.01
C TRP A 3 -4.89 10.32 -4.33
N ILE A 4 -4.88 9.58 -3.22
CA ILE A 4 -3.64 9.19 -2.53
C ILE A 4 -2.80 8.26 -3.42
N MET A 5 -3.42 7.40 -4.23
CA MET A 5 -2.71 6.54 -5.18
C MET A 5 -2.11 7.33 -6.36
N GLU A 6 -2.76 8.41 -6.78
CA GLU A 6 -2.18 9.32 -7.79
C GLU A 6 -0.92 10.02 -7.26
N VAL A 7 -0.98 10.48 -6.00
CA VAL A 7 0.19 11.05 -5.31
C VAL A 7 1.27 10.00 -5.16
N TYR A 8 0.93 8.76 -4.76
CA TYR A 8 1.87 7.66 -4.68
C TYR A 8 2.57 7.42 -6.02
N ALA A 9 1.82 7.24 -7.10
CA ALA A 9 2.38 6.95 -8.42
C ALA A 9 3.27 8.07 -8.97
N SER A 10 3.01 9.34 -8.60
CA SER A 10 3.73 10.51 -9.13
C SER A 10 4.93 10.94 -8.29
N THR A 11 4.97 10.60 -6.99
CA THR A 11 5.98 11.13 -6.06
C THR A 11 6.95 10.09 -5.54
N VAL A 12 6.54 8.82 -5.51
CA VAL A 12 7.33 7.75 -4.91
C VAL A 12 8.45 7.31 -5.85
N PRO A 13 9.71 7.19 -5.38
CA PRO A 13 10.86 6.91 -6.22
C PRO A 13 10.90 5.47 -6.75
N ARG A 14 10.27 4.53 -6.04
CA ARG A 14 10.20 3.11 -6.42
C ARG A 14 8.76 2.61 -6.26
N PRO A 15 7.82 3.13 -7.07
CA PRO A 15 6.43 2.76 -6.92
C PRO A 15 6.27 1.29 -7.33
N TYR A 16 5.72 0.50 -6.42
CA TYR A 16 5.28 -0.85 -6.71
C TYR A 16 3.89 -1.04 -6.10
N ALA A 17 2.99 -1.58 -6.91
CA ALA A 17 1.66 -2.01 -6.52
C ALA A 17 1.33 -3.23 -7.36
N SER A 18 0.65 -4.22 -6.78
CA SER A 18 0.24 -5.42 -7.50
C SER A 18 -1.27 -5.59 -7.37
N SER A 19 -1.97 -5.46 -8.50
CA SER A 19 -3.42 -5.69 -8.59
C SER A 19 -3.78 -7.14 -8.25
N VAL A 20 -2.94 -8.10 -8.66
CA VAL A 20 -3.11 -9.53 -8.33
C VAL A 20 -2.99 -9.77 -6.83
N ALA A 21 -2.03 -9.14 -6.16
CA ALA A 21 -1.89 -9.27 -4.71
C ALA A 21 -3.13 -8.70 -3.99
N GLN A 22 -3.59 -7.52 -4.38
CA GLN A 22 -4.79 -6.90 -3.82
C GLN A 22 -6.05 -7.77 -4.06
N GLU A 23 -6.26 -8.28 -5.27
CA GLU A 23 -7.39 -9.17 -5.58
C GLU A 23 -7.35 -10.47 -4.75
N LEU A 24 -6.16 -11.03 -4.50
CA LEU A 24 -5.98 -12.19 -3.63
C LEU A 24 -6.32 -11.90 -2.15
N PHE A 25 -6.00 -10.70 -1.66
CA PHE A 25 -6.40 -10.25 -0.32
C PHE A 25 -7.91 -9.95 -0.23
N GLU A 26 -8.48 -9.28 -1.21
CA GLU A 26 -9.90 -8.92 -1.23
C GLU A 26 -10.82 -10.13 -1.49
N SER A 27 -10.37 -11.11 -2.27
CA SER A 27 -11.12 -12.35 -2.51
C SER A 27 -11.17 -13.28 -1.29
N GLY A 28 -10.35 -13.03 -0.26
CA GLY A 28 -10.22 -13.91 0.91
C GLY A 28 -9.54 -15.25 0.60
N THR A 29 -8.90 -15.37 -0.57
CA THR A 29 -8.20 -16.59 -1.00
C THR A 29 -6.92 -16.82 -0.18
N ILE A 30 -6.27 -15.74 0.25
CA ILE A 30 -5.22 -15.80 1.26
C ILE A 30 -5.90 -15.67 2.63
N PRO A 31 -5.65 -16.57 3.61
CA PRO A 31 -6.13 -16.44 4.98
C PRO A 31 -5.30 -15.38 5.74
N ALA A 32 -5.14 -14.22 5.12
CA ALA A 32 -4.44 -13.07 5.66
C ALA A 32 -5.23 -11.84 5.25
N ASP A 33 -5.28 -10.89 6.16
CA ASP A 33 -5.92 -9.60 5.98
C ASP A 33 -5.10 -8.60 6.77
N THR A 34 -5.20 -7.32 6.43
CA THR A 34 -4.44 -6.27 7.10
C THR A 34 -5.34 -5.46 8.03
N ASP A 35 -4.73 -4.79 9.00
CA ASP A 35 -5.47 -3.90 9.89
C ASP A 35 -6.09 -2.70 9.13
N PHE A 36 -5.61 -2.42 7.91
CA PHE A 36 -6.16 -1.36 7.06
C PHE A 36 -7.62 -1.60 6.66
N ARG A 37 -8.07 -2.87 6.65
CA ARG A 37 -9.47 -3.25 6.41
C ARG A 37 -10.45 -2.41 7.24
N ILE A 38 -10.16 -2.15 8.51
CA ILE A 38 -11.11 -1.43 9.37
C ILE A 38 -11.36 0.00 8.88
N PHE A 39 -10.31 0.67 8.40
CA PHE A 39 -10.41 2.02 7.84
C PHE A 39 -11.11 2.03 6.48
N ARG A 40 -10.87 1.02 5.64
CA ARG A 40 -11.54 0.85 4.35
C ARG A 40 -13.03 0.51 4.51
N ASP A 41 -13.35 -0.57 5.22
CA ASP A 41 -14.69 -1.16 5.26
C ASP A 41 -15.67 -0.33 6.11
N PHE A 42 -15.20 0.23 7.23
CA PHE A 42 -16.05 0.96 8.18
C PHE A 42 -15.79 2.47 8.18
N GLY A 43 -14.55 2.88 7.96
CA GLY A 43 -14.17 4.30 7.91
C GLY A 43 -14.40 4.94 6.54
N LYS A 44 -14.52 4.15 5.47
CA LYS A 44 -14.53 4.61 4.07
C LYS A 44 -13.37 5.57 3.76
N LEU A 45 -12.22 5.34 4.40
CA LEU A 45 -11.04 6.19 4.24
C LEU A 45 -10.20 5.70 3.07
N SER A 46 -9.75 6.63 2.23
CA SER A 46 -8.69 6.37 1.26
C SER A 46 -7.35 6.24 1.99
N GLY A 47 -6.49 5.34 1.53
CA GLY A 47 -5.16 5.13 2.09
C GLY A 47 -4.33 4.18 1.26
N VAL A 48 -3.06 4.05 1.63
CA VAL A 48 -2.11 3.12 1.01
C VAL A 48 -1.67 2.13 2.08
N ASP A 49 -1.85 0.85 1.79
CA ASP A 49 -1.36 -0.24 2.61
C ASP A 49 -0.11 -0.86 1.97
N LEU A 50 0.99 -0.91 2.74
CA LEU A 50 2.30 -1.32 2.24
C LEU A 50 2.71 -2.63 2.91
N ALA A 51 2.71 -3.71 2.13
CA ALA A 51 3.13 -5.03 2.58
C ALA A 51 4.18 -5.61 1.64
N TRP A 52 5.26 -6.14 2.22
CA TRP A 52 6.21 -6.96 1.48
C TRP A 52 5.68 -8.40 1.39
N SER A 53 5.55 -8.90 0.17
CA SER A 53 5.17 -10.30 -0.07
C SER A 53 6.31 -11.00 -0.81
N THR A 54 7.07 -11.82 -0.09
CA THR A 54 8.07 -12.71 -0.67
C THR A 54 8.16 -13.98 0.16
N ASN A 55 8.38 -15.12 -0.49
CA ASN A 55 8.57 -16.42 0.16
C ASN A 55 7.51 -16.74 1.25
N GLY A 56 6.24 -16.83 0.86
CA GLY A 56 5.13 -17.08 1.81
C GLY A 56 5.25 -18.38 2.63
N TYR A 57 6.18 -19.28 2.32
CA TYR A 57 6.46 -20.49 3.12
C TYR A 57 7.04 -20.18 4.50
N VAL A 58 7.81 -19.09 4.65
CA VAL A 58 8.41 -18.74 5.95
C VAL A 58 7.44 -17.96 6.84
N TYR A 59 6.41 -17.36 6.26
CA TYR A 59 5.40 -16.55 6.95
C TYR A 59 4.66 -17.37 8.03
N HIS A 60 4.47 -16.80 9.23
CA HIS A 60 3.94 -17.49 10.42
C HIS A 60 4.70 -18.74 10.88
N THR A 61 6.01 -18.81 10.58
CA THR A 61 6.87 -19.89 11.08
C THR A 61 8.05 -19.33 11.85
N HIS A 62 8.75 -20.20 12.59
CA HIS A 62 10.02 -19.87 13.23
C HIS A 62 11.15 -19.50 12.24
N LEU A 63 10.92 -19.72 10.94
CA LEU A 63 11.84 -19.32 9.87
C LEU A 63 11.66 -17.84 9.48
N ASP A 64 10.65 -17.14 9.99
CA ASP A 64 10.50 -15.71 9.78
C ASP A 64 11.50 -14.94 10.66
N THR A 65 12.69 -14.67 10.09
CA THR A 65 13.84 -14.14 10.80
C THR A 65 14.42 -12.92 10.08
N ALA A 66 15.02 -12.00 10.83
CA ALA A 66 15.50 -10.73 10.30
C ALA A 66 16.56 -10.85 9.20
N ASP A 67 17.37 -11.91 9.20
CA ASP A 67 18.38 -12.21 8.17
C ASP A 67 17.76 -12.54 6.80
N ARG A 68 16.47 -12.90 6.75
CA ARG A 68 15.73 -13.14 5.51
C ARG A 68 15.11 -11.89 4.91
N VAL A 69 15.11 -10.77 5.64
CA VAL A 69 14.65 -9.48 5.13
C VAL A 69 15.81 -8.80 4.38
N PRO A 70 15.70 -8.56 3.06
CA PRO A 70 16.74 -7.84 2.34
C PRO A 70 16.94 -6.44 2.92
N LEU A 71 18.18 -6.00 3.14
CA LEU A 71 18.46 -4.66 3.66
C LEU A 71 17.83 -3.54 2.80
N GLY A 72 17.80 -3.74 1.49
CA GLY A 72 17.14 -2.81 0.56
C GLY A 72 15.64 -2.69 0.76
N ALA A 73 14.96 -3.69 1.34
CA ALA A 73 13.52 -3.63 1.57
C ALA A 73 13.15 -2.50 2.55
N LEU A 74 13.89 -2.41 3.67
CA LEU A 74 13.70 -1.36 4.66
C LEU A 74 14.02 0.02 4.09
N GLN A 75 15.12 0.15 3.35
CA GLN A 75 15.49 1.42 2.72
C GLN A 75 14.44 1.87 1.70
N HIS A 76 14.02 0.99 0.79
CA HIS A 76 13.03 1.32 -0.23
C HIS A 76 11.67 1.68 0.40
N THR A 77 11.24 0.97 1.44
CA THR A 77 10.02 1.35 2.17
C THR A 77 10.17 2.74 2.81
N GLY A 78 11.30 3.02 3.45
CA GLY A 78 11.57 4.34 4.04
C GLY A 78 11.55 5.47 3.00
N ASP A 79 12.28 5.28 1.89
CA ASP A 79 12.32 6.24 0.79
C ASP A 79 10.93 6.51 0.21
N ASN A 80 10.14 5.44 0.00
CA ASN A 80 8.80 5.54 -0.54
C ASN A 80 7.83 6.25 0.42
N VAL A 81 7.82 5.88 1.70
CA VAL A 81 6.95 6.50 2.71
C VAL A 81 7.30 7.98 2.90
N LEU A 82 8.59 8.32 2.93
CA LEU A 82 9.04 9.70 3.05
C LEU A 82 8.62 10.54 1.84
N ALA A 83 8.85 10.03 0.62
CA ALA A 83 8.46 10.71 -0.61
C ALA A 83 6.93 10.89 -0.71
N LEU A 84 6.16 9.85 -0.38
CA LEU A 84 4.69 9.94 -0.32
C LEU A 84 4.24 10.99 0.68
N THR A 85 4.84 11.04 1.88
CA THR A 85 4.50 12.03 2.91
C THR A 85 4.73 13.45 2.39
N HIS A 86 5.86 13.71 1.75
CA HIS A 86 6.12 15.00 1.11
C HIS A 86 5.11 15.31 -0.01
N GLY A 87 4.78 14.32 -0.83
CA GLY A 87 3.78 14.44 -1.89
C GLY A 87 2.39 14.80 -1.36
N LEU A 88 1.96 14.16 -0.27
CA LEU A 88 0.67 14.43 0.37
C LEU A 88 0.63 15.82 1.00
N LEU A 89 1.69 16.23 1.69
CA LEU A 89 1.79 17.58 2.28
C LEU A 89 1.82 18.69 1.23
N ALA A 90 2.31 18.40 0.03
CA ALA A 90 2.31 19.34 -1.09
C ALA A 90 1.02 19.30 -1.93
N SER A 91 0.11 18.36 -1.65
CA SER A 91 -1.12 18.18 -2.42
C SER A 91 -2.23 19.10 -1.92
N GLU A 92 -2.79 19.91 -2.82
CA GLU A 92 -3.99 20.73 -2.55
C GLU A 92 -5.22 19.88 -2.16
N LYS A 93 -5.24 18.60 -2.58
CA LYS A 93 -6.32 17.66 -2.23
C LYS A 93 -6.33 17.28 -0.74
N LEU A 94 -5.23 17.51 -0.01
CA LEU A 94 -5.15 17.24 1.43
C LEU A 94 -6.12 18.13 2.23
N GLU A 95 -6.36 19.36 1.78
CA GLU A 95 -7.28 20.30 2.44
C GLU A 95 -8.76 20.05 2.05
N PHE A 96 -8.99 19.30 0.96
CA PHE A 96 -10.31 19.02 0.37
C PHE A 96 -10.82 17.60 0.63
N SER A 97 -10.44 16.96 1.74
CA SER A 97 -10.89 15.59 2.06
C SER A 97 -12.33 15.52 2.60
N GLY A 98 -13.24 16.31 2.02
CA GLY A 98 -14.63 16.50 2.47
C GLY A 98 -15.69 15.81 1.64
N ASP A 99 -15.53 15.68 0.32
CA ASP A 99 -16.54 15.06 -0.55
C ASP A 99 -15.87 14.50 -1.82
N GLU A 100 -16.40 13.38 -2.32
CA GLU A 100 -16.09 12.68 -3.58
C GLU A 100 -14.88 11.70 -3.59
N ASP A 101 -15.14 10.38 -3.56
CA ASP A 101 -15.46 9.62 -4.79
C ASP A 101 -15.69 8.11 -4.48
N GLU A 102 -16.84 7.56 -4.87
CA GLU A 102 -17.25 6.14 -4.72
C GLU A 102 -16.60 5.21 -5.78
N GLY A 103 -15.40 5.55 -6.24
CA GLY A 103 -14.70 4.76 -7.26
C GLY A 103 -13.92 3.59 -6.67
N GLN A 104 -14.20 2.36 -7.13
CA GLN A 104 -13.33 1.20 -6.89
C GLN A 104 -11.89 1.56 -7.31
N PRO A 105 -10.89 1.42 -6.42
CA PRO A 105 -9.50 1.69 -6.77
C PRO A 105 -9.02 0.75 -7.88
N VAL A 106 -8.34 1.30 -8.89
CA VAL A 106 -7.74 0.56 -10.01
C VAL A 106 -6.23 0.60 -9.84
N PHE A 107 -5.58 -0.57 -9.92
CA PHE A 107 -4.15 -0.74 -9.66
C PHE A 107 -3.44 -1.20 -10.94
N PHE A 108 -2.21 -0.72 -11.12
CA PHE A 108 -1.37 -1.02 -12.28
C PHE A 108 0.03 -1.40 -11.80
N ASP A 109 0.63 -2.42 -12.41
CA ASP A 109 2.04 -2.74 -12.19
C ASP A 109 2.90 -1.64 -12.84
N VAL A 110 3.70 -0.94 -12.04
CA VAL A 110 4.71 0.00 -12.58
C VAL A 110 6.04 -0.77 -12.70
N PRO A 111 6.64 -0.87 -13.90
CA PRO A 111 7.91 -1.57 -14.12
C PRO A 111 9.12 -0.87 -13.49
#